data_AF-A0A2W2E842-F1
#
_entry.id   AF-A0A2W2E842-F1
#
_cell.length_a   1.000
_cell.length_b   1.000
_cell.length_c   1.000
_cell.angle_alpha   90.00
_cell.angle_beta   90.00
_cell.angle_gamma   90.00
#
_symmetry.space_group_name_H-M   'P 1'
#
loop_
_entity.id
_entity.type
_entity.pdbx_description
1 polymer ?
#
loop_
_entity_poly.entity_id
_entity_poly.type
_entity_poly.pdbx_seq_one_letter_code
_entity_poly.pdbx_strand_id
1 'polypeptide(L)'
;AQELVDLNNKFITPGMINTPVLIINKVFPYGPKASREPFEIAMQAQANLNGMLASGVTYTRVLATAQSFDIGMQKMTLNGQWRGTGVVASGRAFSTIGGHASKIGEALSGPEEFRAGVRRRIEQGAHAIKYMASG
;
A
#
# COMPACT_ATOMS: atom_id res chain seq x y z
N ALA A 1 -28.98 -2.25 -18.49
CA ALA A 1 -30.24 -1.94 -17.79
C ALA A 1 -29.93 -0.91 -16.70
N GLN A 2 -30.85 -0.01 -16.39
CA GLN A 2 -30.71 0.92 -15.28
C GLN A 2 -31.22 0.24 -14.00
N GLU A 3 -30.44 0.28 -12.92
CA GLU A 3 -30.77 -0.34 -11.63
C GLU A 3 -31.17 0.76 -10.62
N LEU A 4 -32.27 0.55 -9.91
CA LEU A 4 -32.71 1.41 -8.82
C LEU A 4 -32.19 0.84 -7.49
N VAL A 5 -31.42 1.64 -6.74
CA VAL A 5 -30.95 1.30 -5.39
C VAL A 5 -31.65 2.19 -4.37
N ASP A 6 -32.54 1.64 -3.54
CA ASP A 6 -33.23 2.36 -2.47
C ASP A 6 -32.30 2.57 -1.26
N LEU A 7 -32.13 3.82 -0.85
CA LEU A 7 -31.28 4.26 0.25
C LEU A 7 -32.08 5.06 1.31
N ASN A 8 -33.40 4.85 1.40
CA ASN A 8 -34.24 5.45 2.42
C ASN A 8 -33.65 5.31 3.84
N ASN A 9 -33.68 6.40 4.61
CA ASN A 9 -33.10 6.52 5.95
C ASN A 9 -31.56 6.29 6.02
N LYS A 10 -30.84 6.42 4.91
CA LYS A 10 -29.37 6.40 4.86
C LYS A 10 -28.85 7.74 4.35
N PHE A 11 -27.58 8.03 4.67
CA PHE A 11 -26.84 9.14 4.08
C PHE A 11 -25.80 8.60 3.12
N ILE A 12 -25.66 9.26 1.98
CA ILE A 12 -24.62 8.96 1.00
C ILE A 12 -23.47 9.93 1.23
N THR A 13 -22.26 9.39 1.28
CA THR A 13 -21.03 10.17 1.26
C THR A 13 -20.15 9.69 0.11
N PRO A 14 -19.18 10.49 -0.34
CA PRO A 14 -18.06 9.96 -1.10
C PRO A 14 -17.37 8.82 -0.33
N GLY A 15 -16.75 7.90 -1.07
CA GLY A 15 -15.92 6.86 -0.46
C GLY A 15 -14.75 7.46 0.29
N MET A 16 -14.43 6.89 1.45
CA MET A 16 -13.36 7.39 2.31
C MET A 16 -11.98 7.04 1.75
N ILE A 17 -10.98 7.83 2.15
CA ILE A 17 -9.57 7.57 1.84
C ILE A 17 -8.83 7.32 3.14
N ASN A 18 -8.06 6.23 3.21
CA ASN A 18 -7.19 5.95 4.36
C ASN A 18 -5.71 6.09 3.96
N THR A 19 -4.96 6.92 4.68
CA THR A 19 -3.51 7.09 4.47
C THR A 19 -2.83 7.59 5.76
N PRO A 20 -1.61 7.11 6.08
CA PRO A 20 -0.89 6.01 5.44
C PRO A 20 -1.31 4.64 5.97
N VAL A 21 -1.22 3.60 5.15
CA VAL A 21 -1.44 2.21 5.58
C VAL A 21 -0.28 1.28 5.22
N LEU A 22 -0.22 0.14 5.90
CA LEU A 22 0.65 -1.00 5.59
C LEU A 22 -0.23 -2.23 5.38
N ILE A 23 -0.51 -2.58 4.12
CA ILE A 23 -1.52 -3.59 3.80
C ILE A 23 -1.06 -5.03 4.07
N ILE A 24 0.24 -5.28 4.20
CA ILE A 24 0.78 -6.64 4.38
C ILE A 24 0.89 -7.05 5.86
N ASN A 25 0.72 -6.10 6.78
CA ASN A 25 0.86 -6.33 8.21
C ASN A 25 -0.45 -6.82 8.82
N LYS A 26 -0.36 -7.65 9.87
CA LYS A 26 -1.51 -7.96 10.71
C LYS A 26 -1.87 -6.72 11.53
N VAL A 27 -3.18 -6.49 11.71
CA VAL A 27 -3.68 -5.60 12.74
C VAL A 27 -3.32 -6.21 14.10
N PHE A 28 -2.93 -5.37 15.05
CA PHE A 28 -2.50 -5.77 16.39
C PHE A 28 -3.45 -6.81 17.03
N PRO A 29 -2.94 -7.79 17.80
CA PRO A 29 -1.55 -7.97 18.24
C PRO A 29 -0.62 -8.53 17.16
N TYR A 30 0.62 -8.03 17.13
CA TYR A 30 1.66 -8.56 16.25
C TYR A 30 2.13 -9.92 16.78
N GLY A 31 1.92 -10.98 15.99
CA GLY A 31 2.56 -12.27 16.25
C GLY A 31 4.08 -12.22 16.05
N PRO A 32 4.81 -13.27 16.46
CA PRO A 32 6.24 -13.37 16.22
C PRO A 32 6.56 -13.19 14.73
N LYS A 33 7.68 -12.51 14.43
CA LYS A 33 8.16 -12.30 13.06
C LYS A 33 8.64 -13.64 12.50
N ALA A 34 7.74 -14.39 11.89
CA ALA A 34 8.07 -15.56 11.07
C ALA A 34 8.31 -15.13 9.62
N SER A 35 9.15 -15.89 8.90
CA SER A 35 9.14 -15.84 7.44
C SER A 35 7.74 -16.20 6.96
N ARG A 36 7.25 -15.45 5.97
CA ARG A 36 5.95 -15.70 5.34
C ARG A 36 6.18 -15.98 3.89
N GLU A 37 5.50 -16.98 3.36
CA GLU A 37 5.52 -17.24 1.94
C GLU A 37 4.82 -16.10 1.18
N PRO A 38 5.24 -15.79 -0.06
CA PRO A 38 4.65 -14.70 -0.84
C PRO A 38 3.12 -14.75 -0.95
N PHE A 39 2.54 -15.96 -1.06
CA PHE A 39 1.09 -16.14 -1.13
C PHE A 39 0.38 -15.76 0.18
N GLU A 40 0.99 -16.01 1.34
CA GLU A 40 0.41 -15.62 2.63
C GLU A 40 0.37 -14.10 2.79
N ILE A 41 1.41 -13.42 2.29
CA ILE A 41 1.47 -11.95 2.25
C ILE A 41 0.35 -11.41 1.37
N ALA A 42 0.16 -12.01 0.19
CA ALA A 42 -0.91 -11.62 -0.73
C ALA A 42 -2.30 -11.80 -0.14
N MET A 43 -2.59 -12.96 0.46
CA MET A 43 -3.88 -13.21 1.12
C MET A 43 -4.17 -12.21 2.25
N GLN A 44 -3.16 -11.85 3.04
CA GLN A 44 -3.34 -10.85 4.09
C GLN A 44 -3.61 -9.46 3.53
N ALA A 45 -2.89 -9.05 2.48
CA ALA A 45 -3.13 -7.78 1.80
C ALA A 45 -4.54 -7.71 1.23
N GLN A 46 -5.01 -8.79 0.59
CA GLN A 46 -6.36 -8.92 0.10
C GLN A 46 -7.39 -8.79 1.23
N ALA A 47 -7.21 -9.52 2.34
CA ALA A 47 -8.10 -9.44 3.50
C ALA A 47 -8.18 -8.02 4.09
N ASN A 48 -7.03 -7.35 4.23
CA ASN A 48 -6.96 -5.99 4.75
C ASN A 48 -7.62 -4.96 3.80
N LEU A 49 -7.43 -5.10 2.49
CA LEU A 49 -8.08 -4.24 1.49
C LEU A 49 -9.59 -4.47 1.41
N ASN A 50 -10.07 -5.70 1.60
CA ASN A 50 -11.50 -5.98 1.69
C ASN A 50 -12.11 -5.43 2.98
N GLY A 51 -11.40 -5.53 4.11
CA GLY A 51 -11.82 -4.95 5.38
C GLY A 51 -11.96 -3.42 5.30
N MET A 52 -11.01 -2.76 4.64
CA MET A 52 -11.10 -1.31 4.35
C MET A 52 -12.32 -0.96 3.51
N LEU A 53 -12.61 -1.74 2.47
CA LEU A 53 -13.78 -1.48 1.62
C LEU A 53 -15.08 -1.63 2.41
N ALA A 54 -15.18 -2.67 3.24
CA ALA A 54 -16.32 -2.90 4.13
C ALA A 54 -16.52 -1.76 5.15
N SER A 55 -15.46 -1.04 5.52
CA SER A 55 -15.53 0.14 6.39
C SER A 55 -15.80 1.46 5.63
N GLY A 56 -16.07 1.41 4.32
CA GLY A 56 -16.33 2.58 3.50
C GLY A 56 -15.08 3.25 2.90
N VAL A 57 -13.88 2.67 3.08
CA VAL A 57 -12.65 3.16 2.46
C VAL A 57 -12.56 2.61 1.04
N THR A 58 -12.73 3.47 0.04
CA THR A 58 -12.68 3.06 -1.38
C THR A 58 -11.29 3.16 -1.98
N TYR A 59 -10.40 3.99 -1.41
CA TYR A 59 -9.02 4.14 -1.85
C TYR A 59 -8.05 4.28 -0.67
N THR A 60 -6.82 3.82 -0.84
CA THR A 60 -5.78 3.95 0.16
C THR A 60 -4.41 4.24 -0.44
N ARG A 61 -3.57 4.96 0.32
CA ARG A 61 -2.17 5.16 -0.02
C ARG A 61 -1.29 4.28 0.86
N VAL A 62 -0.66 3.31 0.23
CA VAL A 62 0.23 2.33 0.87
C VAL A 62 1.64 2.91 0.88
N LEU A 63 2.21 3.10 2.07
CA LEU A 63 3.49 3.79 2.25
C LEU A 63 4.63 2.89 2.73
N ALA A 64 4.61 1.63 2.31
CA ALA A 64 5.73 0.69 2.29
C ALA A 64 5.18 -0.73 2.23
N THR A 65 5.74 -1.56 1.37
CA THR A 65 5.61 -3.01 1.47
C THR A 65 6.95 -3.69 1.19
N ALA A 66 7.13 -4.89 1.74
CA ALA A 66 8.20 -5.78 1.31
C ALA A 66 8.03 -6.09 -0.19
N GLN A 67 9.15 -6.16 -0.92
CA GLN A 67 9.19 -6.51 -2.34
C GLN A 67 8.30 -5.65 -3.27
N SER A 68 7.89 -4.45 -2.83
CA SER A 68 7.01 -3.55 -3.59
C SER A 68 5.67 -4.20 -4.00
N PHE A 69 5.15 -5.09 -3.15
CA PHE A 69 3.89 -5.81 -3.36
C PHE A 69 2.71 -4.88 -3.68
N ASP A 70 2.66 -3.72 -3.04
CA ASP A 70 1.66 -2.68 -3.26
C ASP A 70 1.60 -2.18 -4.71
N ILE A 71 2.73 -2.13 -5.42
CA ILE A 71 2.77 -1.76 -6.85
C ILE A 71 2.00 -2.78 -7.70
N GLY A 72 2.11 -4.07 -7.38
CA GLY A 72 1.34 -5.13 -8.04
C GLY A 72 -0.17 -4.95 -7.85
N MET A 73 -0.59 -4.69 -6.61
CA MET A 73 -2.00 -4.43 -6.29
C MET A 73 -2.53 -3.17 -6.97
N GLN A 74 -1.72 -2.12 -7.08
CA GLN A 74 -2.08 -0.92 -7.85
C GLN A 74 -2.31 -1.26 -9.32
N LYS A 75 -1.41 -2.03 -9.97
CA LYS A 75 -1.58 -2.44 -11.37
C LYS A 75 -2.87 -3.24 -11.56
N MET A 76 -3.18 -4.17 -10.66
CA MET A 76 -4.44 -4.92 -10.70
C MET A 76 -5.67 -4.02 -10.52
N THR A 77 -5.58 -2.99 -9.67
CA THR A 77 -6.64 -1.99 -9.49
C THR A 77 -6.87 -1.22 -10.79
N LEU A 78 -5.81 -0.68 -11.39
CA LEU A 78 -5.88 0.11 -12.63
C LEU A 78 -6.39 -0.70 -13.83
N ASN A 79 -6.04 -1.99 -13.89
CA ASN A 79 -6.48 -2.89 -14.96
C ASN A 79 -7.87 -3.51 -14.70
N GLY A 80 -8.58 -3.10 -13.64
CA GLY A 80 -9.92 -3.63 -13.31
C GLY A 80 -9.93 -5.10 -12.85
N GLN A 81 -8.77 -5.68 -12.54
CA GLN A 81 -8.62 -7.07 -12.07
C GLN A 81 -8.87 -7.21 -10.55
N TRP A 82 -8.87 -6.08 -9.83
CA TRP A 82 -9.15 -6.00 -8.40
C TRP A 82 -10.41 -5.18 -8.14
N ARG A 83 -11.32 -5.71 -7.31
CA ARG A 83 -12.61 -5.08 -6.97
C ARG A 83 -12.73 -4.60 -5.52
N GLY A 84 -11.65 -4.66 -4.73
CA GLY A 84 -11.64 -4.15 -3.36
C GLY A 84 -11.20 -2.69 -3.28
N THR A 85 -10.69 -2.26 -2.11
CA THR A 85 -10.11 -0.91 -1.93
C THR A 85 -9.02 -0.64 -2.95
N GLY A 86 -9.12 0.48 -3.68
CA GLY A 86 -8.12 0.90 -4.64
C GLY A 86 -6.80 1.31 -3.98
N VAL A 87 -5.68 1.09 -4.68
CA VAL A 87 -4.33 1.25 -4.11
C VAL A 87 -3.54 2.33 -4.84
N VAL A 88 -2.97 3.26 -4.09
CA VAL A 88 -1.87 4.14 -4.51
C VAL A 88 -0.60 3.67 -3.81
N ALA A 89 0.33 3.12 -4.58
CA ALA A 89 1.51 2.41 -4.09
C ALA A 89 2.75 3.29 -4.03
N SER A 90 3.58 3.08 -3.00
CA SER A 90 4.91 3.68 -2.89
C SER A 90 6.07 2.73 -3.16
N GLY A 91 5.81 1.42 -3.17
CA GLY A 91 6.87 0.42 -3.07
C GLY A 91 7.57 0.47 -1.71
N ARG A 92 8.81 -0.04 -1.63
CA ARG A 92 9.66 0.06 -0.44
C ARG A 92 10.01 1.52 -0.15
N ALA A 93 9.99 1.89 1.13
CA ALA A 93 10.43 3.20 1.58
C ALA A 93 11.95 3.36 1.39
N PHE A 94 12.39 4.55 0.99
CA PHE A 94 13.78 4.95 1.03
C PHE A 94 14.20 5.39 2.43
N SER A 95 15.44 5.10 2.80
CA SER A 95 16.06 5.54 4.05
C SER A 95 17.53 5.83 3.83
N THR A 96 18.17 6.54 4.75
CA THR A 96 19.63 6.60 4.82
C THR A 96 20.19 5.27 5.36
N ILE A 97 21.46 4.99 5.07
CA ILE A 97 22.16 3.85 5.69
C ILE A 97 22.14 4.03 7.21
N GLY A 98 21.65 3.00 7.92
CA GLY A 98 21.49 3.03 9.38
C GLY A 98 20.22 3.72 9.89
N GLY A 99 19.49 4.45 9.04
CA GLY A 99 18.27 5.17 9.42
C GLY A 99 17.05 4.29 9.69
N HIS A 100 15.92 4.93 10.00
CA HIS A 100 14.67 4.22 10.24
C HIS A 100 14.24 3.40 9.02
N ALA A 101 13.78 2.17 9.24
CA ALA A 101 13.45 1.22 8.19
C ALA A 101 14.60 0.87 7.22
N SER A 102 15.87 1.22 7.49
CA SER A 102 17.02 0.86 6.64
C SER A 102 17.15 -0.65 6.36
N LYS A 103 16.73 -1.49 7.32
CA LYS A 103 16.76 -2.97 7.19
C LYS A 103 15.64 -3.56 6.32
N ILE A 104 14.54 -2.83 6.11
CA ILE A 104 13.34 -3.31 5.41
C ILE A 104 13.00 -2.51 4.14
N GLY A 105 13.44 -1.25 4.11
CA GLY A 105 13.36 -0.33 2.98
C GLY A 105 14.58 -0.44 2.06
N GLU A 106 14.81 0.59 1.27
CA GLU A 106 15.99 0.76 0.42
C GLU A 106 16.89 1.83 1.04
N ALA A 107 18.05 1.43 1.57
CA ALA A 107 19.01 2.32 2.21
C ALA A 107 19.97 2.90 1.16
N LEU A 108 20.11 4.22 1.13
CA LEU A 108 20.90 4.96 0.12
C LEU A 108 21.83 5.99 0.78
N SER A 109 22.98 6.26 0.15
CA SER A 109 24.07 7.11 0.63
C SER A 109 24.21 8.43 -0.16
N GLY A 110 23.11 9.17 -0.32
CA GLY A 110 23.15 10.58 -0.73
C GLY A 110 22.33 10.94 -1.97
N PRO A 111 22.33 12.22 -2.37
CA PRO A 111 21.32 12.77 -3.28
C PRO A 111 21.22 12.09 -4.65
N GLU A 112 22.34 11.69 -5.26
CA GLU A 112 22.32 11.01 -6.56
C GLU A 112 21.72 9.61 -6.47
N GLU A 113 22.06 8.87 -5.41
CA GLU A 113 21.47 7.57 -5.17
C GLU A 113 19.96 7.67 -4.92
N PHE A 114 19.52 8.67 -4.16
CA PHE A 114 18.08 8.95 -3.97
C PHE A 114 17.39 9.28 -5.29
N ARG A 115 17.98 10.14 -6.13
CA ARG A 115 17.44 10.44 -7.47
C ARG A 115 17.32 9.18 -8.33
N ALA A 116 18.36 8.36 -8.36
CA ALA A 116 18.36 7.09 -9.09
C ALA A 116 17.31 6.11 -8.54
N GLY A 117 17.19 6.01 -7.21
CA GLY A 117 16.18 5.21 -6.52
C GLY A 117 14.76 5.63 -6.90
N VAL A 118 14.47 6.94 -6.85
CA VAL A 118 13.16 7.48 -7.24
C VAL A 118 12.83 7.14 -8.69
N ARG A 119 13.79 7.29 -9.63
CA ARG A 119 13.59 6.91 -11.03
C ARG A 119 13.24 5.42 -11.18
N ARG A 120 14.00 4.53 -10.52
CA ARG A 120 13.70 3.08 -10.50
C ARG A 120 12.31 2.80 -9.93
N ARG A 121 11.89 3.54 -8.91
CA ARG A 121 10.59 3.36 -8.26
C ARG A 121 9.43 3.78 -9.16
N ILE A 122 9.59 4.87 -9.89
CA ILE A 122 8.63 5.34 -10.90
C ILE A 122 8.56 4.34 -12.06
N GLU A 123 9.70 3.84 -12.54
CA GLU A 123 9.77 2.81 -13.60
C GLU A 123 9.05 1.51 -13.20
N GLN A 124 9.14 1.11 -11.94
CA GLN A 124 8.38 -0.04 -11.40
C GLN A 124 6.87 0.19 -11.44
N GLY A 125 6.42 1.45 -11.50
CA GLY A 125 5.03 1.87 -11.56
C GLY A 125 4.50 2.45 -10.26
N ALA A 126 5.34 2.91 -9.33
CA ALA A 126 4.85 3.56 -8.13
C ALA A 126 4.21 4.92 -8.45
N HIS A 127 3.10 5.23 -7.78
CA HIS A 127 2.43 6.54 -7.87
C HIS A 127 2.77 7.47 -6.68
N ALA A 128 3.50 6.95 -5.69
CA ALA A 128 4.01 7.71 -4.56
C ALA A 128 5.47 7.34 -4.26
N ILE A 129 6.16 8.21 -3.53
CA ILE A 129 7.49 7.93 -2.98
C ILE A 129 7.41 8.09 -1.46
N LYS A 130 7.90 7.09 -0.72
CA LYS A 130 8.07 7.18 0.74
C LYS A 130 9.55 7.29 1.07
N TYR A 131 9.88 8.29 1.88
CA TYR A 131 11.21 8.48 2.45
C TYR A 131 11.11 8.64 3.97
N MET A 132 12.12 8.11 4.68
CA MET A 132 12.29 8.29 6.12
C MET A 132 13.23 9.47 6.37
N ALA A 133 12.66 10.63 6.72
CA ALA A 133 13.41 11.86 6.96
C ALA A 133 14.17 11.89 8.30
N SER A 134 13.76 11.07 9.26
CA SER A 134 14.41 10.90 10.56
C SER A 134 14.56 9.42 10.90
N GLY A 135 15.46 9.11 11.84
CA GLY A 135 15.73 7.77 12.32
C GLY A 135 16.89 7.72 13.28
#